data_AF-B9IW25-F1
#
_entry.id   AF-B9IW25-F1
#
_cell.length_a   1.000
_cell.length_b   1.000
_cell.length_c   1.000
_cell.angle_alpha   90.00
_cell.angle_beta   90.00
_cell.angle_gamma   90.00
#
_symmetry.space_group_name_H-M   'P 1'
#
loop_
_entity.id
_entity.type
_entity.pdbx_description
1 polymer ?
#
loop_
_entity_poly.entity_id
_entity_poly.type
_entity_poly.pdbx_seq_one_letter_code
_entity_poly.pdbx_strand_id
1 'polypeptide(L)'
;MQRFIKWLAVITSLDLLIVLLGGALVTKTGSGQGCGKSWPLCNGEFVPSNLSMETIIELSHRLTSGSAGILVTLLCILSWKYYKHVRETKTLAILSFVFLVAQALMGAAAVVWGQMPAVLAIHFGISLISFASVILLTCLIFEIDQKFDARSLIMDKKMKFHIYGVTIYSYIVVYTGALVRHERASLACPDFPLCSKNRPMPTQLHEWVQMGHRVAAMLIFAWILYAMILAIRHYKQQPVVYWGWIISFILVTLQAIVGILVVFTNASLSMALLHSLFISCLFAVLCYLVMLGTRSKVNAKEAASISKQTK
;
A
#
# COMPACT_ATOMS: atom_id res chain seq x y z
N MET A 1 -24.93 -13.81 8.95
CA MET A 1 -23.51 -14.13 8.73
C MET A 1 -22.86 -13.27 7.65
N GLN A 2 -23.39 -13.23 6.41
CA GLN A 2 -22.81 -12.41 5.32
C GLN A 2 -22.66 -10.91 5.65
N ARG A 3 -23.68 -10.29 6.26
CA ARG A 3 -23.59 -8.89 6.70
C ARG A 3 -22.48 -8.66 7.75
N PHE A 4 -22.30 -9.59 8.67
CA PHE A 4 -21.28 -9.49 9.72
C PHE A 4 -19.86 -9.52 9.13
N ILE A 5 -19.57 -10.49 8.25
CA ILE A 5 -18.24 -10.58 7.63
C ILE A 5 -17.93 -9.38 6.72
N LYS A 6 -18.94 -8.80 6.05
CA LYS A 6 -18.78 -7.56 5.29
C LYS A 6 -18.39 -6.37 6.17
N TRP A 7 -19.11 -6.17 7.28
CA TRP A 7 -18.76 -5.12 8.25
C TRP A 7 -17.39 -5.35 8.86
N LEU A 8 -17.07 -6.58 9.26
CA LEU A 8 -15.75 -6.94 9.75
C LEU A 8 -14.66 -6.60 8.73
N ALA A 9 -14.87 -6.93 7.45
CA ALA A 9 -13.91 -6.65 6.38
C ALA A 9 -13.67 -5.15 6.22
N VAL A 10 -14.73 -4.34 6.17
CA VAL A 10 -14.63 -2.87 6.10
C VAL A 10 -13.91 -2.29 7.32
N ILE A 11 -14.28 -2.71 8.53
CA ILE A 11 -13.65 -2.25 9.77
C ILE A 11 -12.17 -2.63 9.79
N THR A 12 -11.82 -3.85 9.39
CA THR A 12 -10.43 -4.32 9.32
C THR A 12 -9.61 -3.52 8.31
N SER A 13 -10.19 -3.21 7.13
CA SER A 13 -9.54 -2.36 6.13
C SER A 13 -9.29 -0.94 6.63
N LEU A 14 -10.25 -0.35 7.34
CA LEU A 14 -10.10 0.98 7.94
C LEU A 14 -9.06 0.98 9.06
N ASP A 15 -9.06 -0.05 9.91
CA ASP A 15 -8.07 -0.18 11.00
C ASP A 15 -6.64 -0.31 10.44
N LEU A 16 -6.43 -1.16 9.42
CA LEU A 16 -5.11 -1.25 8.78
C LEU A 16 -4.68 0.04 8.08
N LEU A 17 -5.62 0.83 7.54
CA LEU A 17 -5.30 2.16 7.02
C LEU A 17 -4.85 3.10 8.15
N ILE A 18 -5.51 3.06 9.30
CA ILE A 18 -5.14 3.82 10.49
C ILE A 18 -3.76 3.37 11.00
N VAL A 19 -3.46 2.07 11.01
CA VAL A 19 -2.13 1.55 11.36
C VAL A 19 -1.06 2.08 10.41
N LEU A 20 -1.29 2.05 9.08
CA LEU A 20 -0.34 2.52 8.10
C LEU A 20 -0.06 4.03 8.23
N LEU A 21 -1.11 4.84 8.41
CA LEU A 21 -0.99 6.29 8.64
C LEU A 21 -0.44 6.60 10.04
N GLY A 22 -0.74 5.78 11.05
CA GLY A 22 -0.17 5.86 12.39
C GLY A 22 1.34 5.64 12.39
N GLY A 23 1.82 4.69 11.58
CA GLY A 23 3.23 4.51 11.29
C GLY A 23 3.87 5.75 10.64
N ALA A 24 3.14 6.43 9.76
CA ALA A 24 3.53 7.71 9.17
C ALA A 24 3.61 8.85 10.23
N LEU A 25 2.67 8.87 11.16
CA LEU A 25 2.56 9.84 12.24
C LEU A 25 3.70 9.69 13.26
N VAL A 26 3.95 8.49 13.81
CA VAL A 26 4.94 8.26 14.88
C VAL A 26 6.36 8.65 14.47
N THR A 27 6.79 8.39 13.22
CA THR A 27 8.16 8.78 12.83
C THR A 27 8.24 10.27 12.48
N LYS A 28 7.17 10.89 11.99
CA LYS A 28 7.18 12.32 11.62
C LYS A 28 7.14 13.24 12.83
N THR A 29 6.50 12.79 13.91
CA THR A 29 6.44 13.48 15.21
C THR A 29 7.62 13.13 16.12
N GLY A 30 8.50 12.20 15.70
CA GLY A 30 9.59 11.70 16.55
C GLY A 30 9.11 10.81 17.70
N SER A 31 7.82 10.48 17.76
CA SER A 31 7.19 9.72 18.84
C SER A 31 7.38 8.21 18.75
N GLY A 32 8.16 7.67 17.81
CA GLY A 32 8.40 6.23 17.68
C GLY A 32 9.14 5.55 18.86
N GLN A 33 9.50 6.33 19.90
CA GLN A 33 10.08 5.87 21.17
C GLN A 33 9.43 6.56 22.39
N GLY A 34 8.24 7.16 22.26
CA GLY A 34 7.48 7.72 23.37
C GLY A 34 7.13 6.69 24.47
N CYS A 35 6.99 5.42 24.12
CA CYS A 35 6.78 4.29 25.03
C CYS A 35 8.08 3.62 25.50
N GLY A 36 9.25 4.22 25.21
CA GLY A 36 10.55 3.63 25.51
C GLY A 36 10.83 2.36 24.70
N LYS A 37 11.78 1.54 25.18
CA LYS A 37 12.22 0.31 24.51
C LYS A 37 11.42 -0.94 24.90
N SER A 38 10.34 -0.78 25.67
CA SER A 38 9.48 -1.91 26.06
C SER A 38 8.46 -2.21 24.96
N TRP A 39 8.19 -3.50 24.75
CA TRP A 39 7.11 -4.00 23.89
C TRP A 39 6.68 -5.39 24.43
N PRO A 40 5.38 -5.69 24.59
CA PRO A 40 4.21 -4.89 24.19
C PRO A 40 3.85 -3.73 25.15
N LEU A 41 4.46 -3.67 26.33
CA LEU A 41 4.22 -2.63 27.35
C LEU A 41 4.78 -1.26 26.91
N CYS A 42 4.22 -0.18 27.43
CA CYS A 42 4.64 1.20 27.21
C CYS A 42 5.24 1.75 28.52
N ASN A 43 6.56 2.01 28.54
CA ASN A 43 7.31 2.36 29.75
C ASN A 43 7.10 1.36 30.91
N GLY A 44 6.96 0.07 30.59
CA GLY A 44 6.73 -1.01 31.57
C GLY A 44 5.28 -1.15 32.06
N GLU A 45 4.36 -0.27 31.64
CA GLU A 45 2.95 -0.30 32.02
C GLU A 45 2.07 -0.51 30.77
N PHE A 46 0.82 -0.97 30.93
CA PHE A 46 -0.12 -1.03 29.80
C PHE A 46 -0.63 0.35 29.39
N VAL A 47 -0.89 1.20 30.39
CA VAL A 47 -1.21 2.61 30.23
C VAL A 47 -0.32 3.36 31.21
N PRO A 48 0.72 4.06 30.75
CA PRO A 48 1.65 4.72 31.63
C PRO A 48 0.99 5.89 32.35
N SER A 49 1.36 6.10 33.60
CA SER A 49 0.90 7.23 34.42
C SER A 49 1.27 8.61 33.83
N ASN A 50 2.43 8.70 33.18
CA ASN A 50 2.89 9.93 32.50
C ASN A 50 2.57 9.86 31.00
N LEU A 51 1.53 10.58 30.57
CA LEU A 51 1.07 10.63 29.19
C LEU A 51 1.58 11.89 28.48
N SER A 52 2.86 11.88 28.06
CA SER A 52 3.36 12.89 27.12
C SER A 52 2.67 12.75 25.75
N MET A 53 2.71 13.80 24.92
CA MET A 53 2.11 13.73 23.58
C MET A 53 2.74 12.61 22.74
N GLU A 54 4.05 12.40 22.85
CA GLU A 54 4.76 11.31 22.17
C GLU A 54 4.30 9.94 22.65
N THR A 55 4.09 9.80 23.96
CA THR A 55 3.57 8.58 24.58
C THR A 55 2.16 8.27 24.08
N ILE A 56 1.29 9.28 24.02
CA ILE A 56 -0.08 9.14 23.51
C ILE A 56 -0.08 8.70 22.04
N ILE A 57 0.75 9.34 21.21
CA ILE A 57 0.84 9.02 19.78
C ILE A 57 1.34 7.58 19.57
N GLU A 58 2.40 7.17 20.26
CA GLU A 58 2.93 5.82 20.10
C GLU A 58 1.99 4.76 20.68
N LEU A 59 1.45 4.99 21.88
CA LEU A 59 0.51 4.06 22.51
C LEU A 59 -0.74 3.87 21.64
N SER A 60 -1.27 4.95 21.05
CA SER A 60 -2.41 4.89 20.13
C SER A 60 -2.10 4.03 18.89
N HIS A 61 -0.88 4.17 18.33
CA HIS A 61 -0.45 3.34 17.21
C HIS A 61 -0.26 1.86 17.61
N ARG A 62 0.25 1.58 18.82
CA ARG A 62 0.39 0.21 19.35
C ARG A 62 -0.96 -0.45 19.60
N LEU A 63 -1.91 0.27 20.18
CA LEU A 63 -3.27 -0.22 20.44
C LEU A 63 -4.01 -0.54 19.13
N THR A 64 -3.94 0.35 18.14
CA THR A 64 -4.53 0.11 16.81
C THR A 64 -3.83 -1.03 16.05
N SER A 65 -2.52 -1.19 16.20
CA SER A 65 -1.80 -2.36 15.66
C SER A 65 -2.23 -3.67 16.33
N GLY A 66 -2.49 -3.65 17.64
CA GLY A 66 -3.02 -4.78 18.40
C GLY A 66 -4.44 -5.16 17.96
N SER A 67 -5.34 -4.18 17.76
CA SER A 67 -6.68 -4.44 17.22
C SER A 67 -6.62 -5.03 15.82
N ALA A 68 -5.72 -4.53 14.96
CA ALA A 68 -5.52 -5.06 13.63
C ALA A 68 -5.09 -6.53 13.67
N GLY A 69 -4.24 -6.89 14.63
CA GLY A 69 -3.87 -8.28 14.95
C GLY A 69 -5.09 -9.21 15.09
N ILE A 70 -6.07 -8.79 15.90
CA ILE A 70 -7.30 -9.55 16.18
C ILE A 70 -8.22 -9.55 14.96
N LEU A 71 -8.49 -8.38 14.39
CA LEU A 71 -9.43 -8.18 13.29
C LEU A 71 -9.00 -8.92 12.03
N VAL A 72 -7.73 -8.82 11.62
CA VAL A 72 -7.20 -9.51 10.45
C VAL A 72 -7.21 -11.02 10.66
N THR A 73 -6.84 -11.51 11.84
CA THR A 73 -6.87 -12.94 12.15
C THR A 73 -8.29 -13.50 12.05
N LEU A 74 -9.26 -12.81 12.67
CA LEU A 74 -10.66 -13.19 12.60
C LEU A 74 -11.18 -13.16 11.16
N LEU A 75 -10.87 -12.11 10.39
CA LEU A 75 -11.27 -11.98 9.00
C LEU A 75 -10.68 -13.12 8.15
N CYS A 76 -9.41 -13.48 8.35
CA CYS A 76 -8.76 -14.58 7.63
C CYS A 76 -9.45 -15.92 7.92
N ILE A 77 -9.73 -16.23 9.20
CA ILE A 77 -10.39 -17.47 9.61
C ILE A 77 -11.81 -17.55 9.02
N LEU A 78 -12.61 -16.49 9.16
CA LEU A 78 -13.99 -16.50 8.67
C LEU A 78 -14.04 -16.50 7.14
N SER A 79 -13.15 -15.78 6.47
CA SER A 79 -13.07 -15.79 5.00
C SER A 79 -12.67 -17.16 4.47
N TRP A 80 -11.71 -17.82 5.10
CA TRP A 80 -11.36 -19.20 4.74
C TRP A 80 -12.55 -20.13 4.99
N LYS A 81 -13.26 -20.02 6.13
CA LYS A 81 -14.40 -20.88 6.44
C LYS A 81 -15.55 -20.75 5.43
N TYR A 82 -15.95 -19.53 5.08
CA TYR A 82 -17.15 -19.27 4.26
C TYR A 82 -16.87 -19.13 2.76
N TYR A 83 -15.69 -18.65 2.39
CA TYR A 83 -15.35 -18.31 1.00
C TYR A 83 -14.23 -19.18 0.41
N LYS A 84 -13.91 -20.34 1.00
CA LYS A 84 -12.92 -21.31 0.46
C LYS A 84 -13.15 -21.74 -0.99
N HIS A 85 -14.38 -21.62 -1.49
CA HIS A 85 -14.75 -21.99 -2.85
C HIS A 85 -14.23 -20.99 -3.89
N VAL A 86 -13.86 -19.78 -3.47
CA VAL A 86 -13.21 -18.78 -4.33
C VAL A 86 -11.70 -18.95 -4.24
N ARG A 87 -11.06 -19.16 -5.39
CA ARG A 87 -9.64 -19.52 -5.50
C ARG A 87 -8.72 -18.51 -4.82
N GLU A 88 -9.00 -17.22 -4.98
CA GLU A 88 -8.15 -16.13 -4.50
C GLU A 88 -8.19 -15.99 -2.96
N THR A 89 -9.28 -16.43 -2.30
CA THR A 89 -9.49 -16.26 -0.86
C THR A 89 -8.36 -16.86 -0.03
N LYS A 90 -7.90 -18.07 -0.37
CA LYS A 90 -6.82 -18.73 0.38
C LYS A 90 -5.52 -17.93 0.30
N THR A 91 -5.13 -17.49 -0.89
CA THR A 91 -3.91 -16.71 -1.10
C THR A 91 -3.98 -15.37 -0.38
N LEU A 92 -5.10 -14.66 -0.48
CA LEU A 92 -5.29 -13.36 0.16
C LEU A 92 -5.32 -13.46 1.70
N ALA A 93 -5.95 -14.50 2.26
CA ALA A 93 -5.93 -14.75 3.70
C ALA A 93 -4.52 -15.05 4.21
N ILE A 94 -3.76 -15.89 3.50
CA ILE A 94 -2.37 -16.20 3.85
C ILE A 94 -1.50 -14.95 3.77
N LEU A 95 -1.57 -14.18 2.68
CA LEU A 95 -0.81 -12.95 2.52
C LEU A 95 -1.15 -11.93 3.62
N SER A 96 -2.44 -11.74 3.92
CA SER A 96 -2.89 -10.83 4.98
C SER A 96 -2.30 -11.22 6.34
N PHE A 97 -2.35 -12.51 6.71
CA PHE A 97 -1.83 -12.98 8.00
C PHE A 97 -0.30 -12.94 8.08
N VAL A 98 0.39 -13.41 7.04
CA VAL A 98 1.86 -13.46 7.02
C VAL A 98 2.45 -12.05 7.06
N PHE A 99 1.94 -11.11 6.25
CA PHE A 99 2.44 -9.74 6.24
C PHE A 99 2.03 -8.95 7.49
N LEU A 100 0.90 -9.26 8.13
CA LEU A 100 0.54 -8.76 9.47
C LEU A 100 1.58 -9.15 10.52
N VAL A 101 1.94 -10.43 10.58
CA VAL A 101 2.96 -10.91 11.54
C VAL A 101 4.31 -10.27 11.23
N ALA A 102 4.71 -10.22 9.94
CA ALA A 102 5.97 -9.61 9.54
C ALA A 102 6.08 -8.13 9.94
N GLN A 103 5.04 -7.31 9.69
CA GLN A 103 5.07 -5.90 10.10
C GLN A 103 5.06 -5.73 11.63
N ALA A 104 4.34 -6.59 12.36
CA ALA A 104 4.32 -6.54 13.83
C ALA A 104 5.70 -6.84 14.42
N LEU A 105 6.38 -7.87 13.91
CA LEU A 105 7.75 -8.22 14.31
C LEU A 105 8.75 -7.12 13.97
N MET A 106 8.65 -6.51 12.78
CA MET A 106 9.51 -5.39 12.39
C MET A 106 9.26 -4.14 13.23
N GLY A 107 8.01 -3.84 13.56
CA GLY A 107 7.64 -2.75 14.46
C GLY A 107 8.21 -2.95 15.86
N ALA A 108 8.06 -4.15 16.43
CA ALA A 108 8.65 -4.50 17.73
C ALA A 108 10.19 -4.39 17.70
N ALA A 109 10.83 -4.94 16.67
CA ALA A 109 12.27 -4.86 16.46
C ALA A 109 12.78 -3.42 16.37
N ALA A 110 12.05 -2.54 15.66
CA ALA A 110 12.40 -1.13 15.53
C ALA A 110 12.41 -0.40 16.88
N VAL A 111 11.54 -0.78 17.82
CA VAL A 111 11.47 -0.17 19.15
C VAL A 111 12.53 -0.74 20.10
N VAL A 112 12.69 -2.07 20.14
CA VAL A 112 13.53 -2.74 21.16
C VAL A 112 15.01 -2.44 20.94
N TRP A 113 15.51 -2.56 19.70
CA TRP A 113 16.94 -2.44 19.40
C TRP A 113 17.28 -1.41 18.32
N GLY A 114 16.28 -0.73 17.74
CA GLY A 114 16.50 0.20 16.64
C GLY A 114 16.82 -0.51 15.32
N GLN A 115 16.57 0.13 14.19
CA GLN A 115 16.83 -0.45 12.87
C GLN A 115 17.49 0.59 11.96
N MET A 116 18.33 0.11 11.05
CA MET A 116 18.92 0.98 10.02
C MET A 116 17.83 1.48 9.05
N PRO A 117 17.99 2.69 8.46
CA PRO A 117 16.97 3.29 7.59
C PRO A 117 16.50 2.39 6.45
N ALA A 118 17.42 1.65 5.83
CA ALA A 118 17.10 0.70 4.76
C ALA A 118 16.12 -0.40 5.21
N VAL A 119 16.27 -0.94 6.42
CA VAL A 119 15.36 -1.98 6.93
C VAL A 119 14.01 -1.37 7.31
N LEU A 120 14.00 -0.16 7.88
CA LEU A 120 12.76 0.56 8.16
C LEU A 120 11.99 0.92 6.87
N ALA A 121 12.70 1.20 5.78
CA ALA A 121 12.07 1.45 4.48
C ALA A 121 11.31 0.22 3.95
N ILE A 122 11.79 -1.00 4.25
CA ILE A 122 11.09 -2.25 3.91
C ILE A 122 9.78 -2.38 4.69
N HIS A 123 9.74 -1.91 5.95
CA HIS A 123 8.55 -2.01 6.81
C HIS A 123 7.33 -1.38 6.13
N PHE A 124 7.46 -0.18 5.57
CA PHE A 124 6.33 0.49 4.89
C PHE A 124 5.80 -0.36 3.72
N GLY A 125 6.67 -0.98 2.93
CA GLY A 125 6.27 -1.89 1.84
C GLY A 125 5.53 -3.13 2.35
N ILE A 126 6.00 -3.74 3.44
CA ILE A 126 5.34 -4.90 4.06
C ILE A 126 3.95 -4.53 4.58
N SER A 127 3.82 -3.40 5.29
CA SER A 127 2.53 -2.89 5.75
C SER A 127 1.58 -2.60 4.57
N LEU A 128 2.09 -2.09 3.46
CA LEU A 128 1.33 -1.83 2.25
C LEU A 128 0.80 -3.11 1.59
N ILE A 129 1.59 -4.19 1.55
CA ILE A 129 1.14 -5.51 1.08
C ILE A 129 0.07 -6.08 2.01
N SER A 130 0.25 -5.95 3.33
CA SER A 130 -0.77 -6.37 4.31
C SER A 130 -2.09 -5.65 4.07
N PHE A 131 -2.06 -4.32 3.93
CA PHE A 131 -3.23 -3.49 3.65
C PHE A 131 -3.91 -3.88 2.34
N ALA A 132 -3.15 -3.97 1.24
CA ALA A 132 -3.68 -4.32 -0.07
C ALA A 132 -4.34 -5.72 -0.06
N SER A 133 -3.74 -6.69 0.63
CA SER A 133 -4.28 -8.05 0.76
C SER A 133 -5.65 -8.07 1.45
N VAL A 134 -5.83 -7.27 2.51
CA VAL A 134 -7.11 -7.14 3.21
C VAL A 134 -8.14 -6.35 2.40
N ILE A 135 -7.73 -5.31 1.67
CA ILE A 135 -8.61 -4.59 0.73
C ILE A 135 -9.12 -5.53 -0.35
N LEU A 136 -8.24 -6.32 -0.96
CA LEU A 136 -8.62 -7.33 -1.97
C LEU A 136 -9.58 -8.37 -1.41
N LEU A 137 -9.32 -8.85 -0.19
CA LEU A 137 -10.20 -9.80 0.49
C LEU A 137 -11.57 -9.17 0.75
N THR A 138 -11.62 -7.89 1.14
CA THR A 138 -12.85 -7.11 1.31
C THR A 138 -13.60 -7.00 -0.01
N CYS A 139 -12.94 -6.59 -1.09
CA CYS A 139 -13.54 -6.53 -2.43
C CYS A 139 -14.13 -7.88 -2.84
N LEU A 140 -13.41 -8.99 -2.61
CA LEU A 140 -13.88 -10.35 -2.91
C LEU A 140 -15.14 -10.72 -2.11
N ILE A 141 -15.20 -10.41 -0.82
CA ILE A 141 -16.37 -10.68 0.04
C ILE A 141 -17.61 -9.92 -0.47
N PHE A 142 -17.43 -8.70 -0.98
CA PHE A 142 -18.52 -7.93 -1.58
C PHE A 142 -18.88 -8.39 -3.00
N GLU A 143 -17.89 -8.82 -3.79
CA GLU A 143 -18.07 -9.34 -5.15
C GLU A 143 -18.92 -10.61 -5.14
N ILE A 144 -18.82 -11.50 -4.15
CA ILE A 144 -19.58 -12.76 -4.16
C ILE A 144 -21.11 -12.54 -4.13
N ASP A 145 -21.57 -11.46 -3.50
CA ASP A 145 -23.00 -11.15 -3.41
C ASP A 145 -23.50 -10.31 -4.61
N GLN A 146 -22.59 -9.74 -5.40
CA GLN A 146 -22.93 -8.98 -6.60
C GLN A 146 -22.56 -9.81 -7.82
N LYS A 147 -23.44 -9.96 -8.81
CA LYS A 147 -23.08 -10.63 -10.08
C LYS A 147 -22.12 -9.74 -10.91
N PHE A 148 -20.94 -9.44 -10.37
CA PHE A 148 -19.90 -8.74 -11.10
C PHE A 148 -19.39 -9.69 -12.19
N ASP A 149 -19.61 -9.30 -13.43
CA ASP A 149 -19.33 -10.11 -14.62
C ASP A 149 -17.84 -10.07 -15.00
N ALA A 150 -16.95 -10.22 -14.01
CA ALA A 150 -15.52 -10.33 -14.24
C ALA A 150 -15.12 -11.65 -14.93
N ARG A 151 -16.08 -12.56 -15.16
CA ARG A 151 -15.86 -13.88 -15.79
C ARG A 151 -15.59 -13.77 -17.28
N SER A 152 -16.00 -12.70 -17.95
CA SER A 152 -15.74 -12.48 -19.39
C SER A 152 -14.46 -11.68 -19.67
N LEU A 153 -13.73 -11.26 -18.63
CA LEU A 153 -12.60 -10.35 -18.78
C LEU A 153 -11.37 -11.07 -19.37
N ILE A 154 -11.04 -10.74 -20.62
CA ILE A 154 -9.86 -11.24 -21.34
C ILE A 154 -8.95 -10.06 -21.66
N MET A 155 -7.70 -10.15 -21.21
CA MET A 155 -6.67 -9.14 -21.38
C MET A 155 -5.54 -9.70 -22.23
N ASP A 156 -5.05 -8.87 -23.15
CA ASP A 156 -3.88 -9.19 -23.94
C ASP A 156 -2.60 -9.26 -23.09
N LYS A 157 -1.54 -9.84 -23.66
CA LYS A 157 -0.24 -9.96 -22.97
C LYS A 157 0.35 -8.58 -22.65
N LYS A 158 0.10 -7.58 -23.50
CA LYS A 158 0.62 -6.22 -23.36
C LYS A 158 0.05 -5.53 -22.12
N MET A 159 -1.26 -5.54 -21.91
CA MET A 159 -1.87 -4.94 -20.73
C MET A 159 -1.46 -5.67 -19.45
N LYS A 160 -1.34 -7.01 -19.49
CA LYS A 160 -0.80 -7.78 -18.35
C LYS A 160 0.63 -7.39 -17.99
N PHE A 161 1.49 -7.15 -18.99
CA PHE A 161 2.84 -6.65 -18.77
C PHE A 161 2.82 -5.30 -18.04
N HIS A 162 1.98 -4.36 -18.47
CA HIS A 162 1.84 -3.06 -17.79
C HIS A 162 1.34 -3.20 -16.35
N ILE A 163 0.33 -4.04 -16.11
CA ILE A 163 -0.20 -4.27 -14.75
C ILE A 163 0.87 -4.83 -13.82
N TYR A 164 1.52 -5.92 -14.20
CA TYR A 164 2.52 -6.55 -13.34
C TYR A 164 3.78 -5.69 -13.20
N GLY A 165 4.26 -5.10 -14.31
CA GLY A 165 5.44 -4.25 -14.33
C GLY A 165 5.26 -3.00 -13.48
N VAL A 166 4.16 -2.26 -13.65
CA VAL A 166 3.85 -1.07 -12.85
C VAL A 166 3.66 -1.41 -11.38
N THR A 167 2.99 -2.52 -11.05
CA THR A 167 2.81 -2.94 -9.65
C THR A 167 4.16 -3.23 -8.98
N ILE A 168 5.04 -4.01 -9.63
CA ILE A 168 6.38 -4.31 -9.11
C ILE A 168 7.21 -3.04 -9.00
N TYR A 169 7.20 -2.20 -10.02
CA TYR A 169 7.96 -0.95 -10.02
C TYR A 169 7.44 0.03 -8.95
N SER A 170 6.12 0.08 -8.72
CA SER A 170 5.53 0.89 -7.65
C SER A 170 6.06 0.50 -6.28
N TYR A 171 6.32 -0.79 -6.05
CA TYR A 171 6.91 -1.27 -4.81
C TYR A 171 8.36 -0.78 -4.63
N ILE A 172 9.13 -0.69 -5.73
CA ILE A 172 10.47 -0.10 -5.72
C ILE A 172 10.41 1.40 -5.42
N VAL A 173 9.45 2.14 -6.02
CA VAL A 173 9.24 3.58 -5.75
C VAL A 173 8.80 3.82 -4.31
N VAL A 174 7.96 2.95 -3.76
CA VAL A 174 7.56 2.96 -2.35
C VAL A 174 8.78 2.81 -1.44
N TYR A 175 9.67 1.85 -1.75
CA TYR A 175 10.91 1.67 -0.99
C TYR A 175 11.80 2.92 -1.05
N THR A 176 12.00 3.52 -2.22
CA THR A 176 12.81 4.75 -2.33
C THR A 176 12.19 5.92 -1.56
N GLY A 177 10.87 6.06 -1.55
CA GLY A 177 10.17 7.09 -0.78
C GLY A 177 10.26 6.87 0.73
N ALA A 178 10.15 5.62 1.18
CA ALA A 178 10.34 5.27 2.58
C ALA A 178 11.81 5.48 3.02
N LEU A 179 12.78 5.19 2.14
CA LEU A 179 14.19 5.46 2.38
C LEU A 179 14.46 6.95 2.55
N VAL A 180 13.91 7.82 1.68
CA VAL A 180 14.00 9.30 1.83
C VAL A 180 13.56 9.75 3.23
N ARG A 181 12.49 9.16 3.76
CA ARG A 181 11.97 9.49 5.09
C ARG A 181 12.93 9.05 6.19
N HIS A 182 13.40 7.80 6.16
CA HIS A 182 14.23 7.24 7.22
C HIS A 182 15.68 7.73 7.19
N GLU A 183 16.20 8.12 6.02
CA GLU A 183 17.50 8.79 5.84
C GLU A 183 17.44 10.30 6.14
N ARG A 184 16.29 10.81 6.60
CA ARG A 184 16.05 12.24 6.86
C ARG A 184 16.37 13.14 5.65
N ALA A 185 16.25 12.60 4.44
CA ALA A 185 16.59 13.26 3.18
C ALA A 185 15.42 14.06 2.56
N SER A 186 14.27 14.16 3.24
CA SER A 186 13.05 14.78 2.70
C SER A 186 13.24 16.22 2.22
N LEU A 187 14.12 16.98 2.88
CA LEU A 187 14.39 18.40 2.59
C LEU A 187 15.80 18.63 2.01
N ALA A 188 16.50 17.57 1.59
CA ALA A 188 17.86 17.69 1.05
C ALA A 188 17.91 18.48 -0.27
N CYS A 189 16.81 18.47 -1.02
CA CYS A 189 16.67 19.24 -2.27
C CYS A 189 15.49 20.22 -2.12
N PRO A 190 15.74 21.52 -1.88
CA PRO A 190 14.69 22.51 -1.62
C PRO A 190 13.87 22.90 -2.86
N ASP A 191 14.42 22.71 -4.07
CA ASP A 191 13.75 23.05 -5.32
C ASP A 191 13.14 21.81 -6.00
N PHE A 192 12.37 22.02 -7.09
CA PHE A 192 11.81 20.98 -7.96
C PHE A 192 11.81 21.48 -9.42
N PRO A 193 12.07 20.63 -10.43
CA PRO A 193 12.38 19.19 -10.36
C PRO A 193 13.84 18.90 -9.96
N LEU A 194 14.73 19.87 -10.16
CA LEU A 194 16.16 19.79 -9.85
C LEU A 194 16.41 19.93 -8.34
N CYS A 195 17.61 19.59 -7.88
CA CYS A 195 17.89 19.57 -6.44
C CYS A 195 17.89 20.99 -5.82
N SER A 196 18.65 21.91 -6.42
CA SER A 196 18.70 23.32 -6.05
C SER A 196 18.91 24.20 -7.29
N LYS A 197 18.43 25.45 -7.27
CA LYS A 197 18.67 26.46 -8.33
C LYS A 197 20.15 26.67 -8.66
N ASN A 198 21.01 26.70 -7.63
CA ASN A 198 22.44 26.99 -7.81
C ASN A 198 23.27 25.73 -8.12
N ARG A 199 22.76 24.55 -7.71
CA ARG A 199 23.42 23.26 -7.91
C ARG A 199 22.36 22.23 -8.29
N PRO A 200 22.08 22.06 -9.60
CA PRO A 200 20.99 21.19 -10.03
C PRO A 200 21.29 19.71 -9.79
N MET A 201 22.57 19.32 -9.77
CA MET A 201 23.02 17.94 -9.55
C MET A 201 23.28 17.64 -8.07
N PRO A 202 22.89 16.45 -7.59
CA PRO A 202 23.18 16.01 -6.23
C PRO A 202 24.68 15.74 -6.04
N THR A 203 25.20 16.16 -4.90
CA THR A 203 26.61 15.99 -4.49
C THR A 203 26.73 15.22 -3.18
N GLN A 204 25.72 15.31 -2.31
CA GLN A 204 25.67 14.63 -1.02
C GLN A 204 24.77 13.40 -1.06
N LEU A 205 24.99 12.44 -0.15
CA LEU A 205 24.21 11.21 -0.06
C LEU A 205 22.71 11.48 0.04
N HIS A 206 22.28 12.41 0.91
CA HIS A 206 20.86 12.74 1.08
C HIS A 206 20.25 13.35 -0.19
N GLU A 207 21.01 14.18 -0.91
CA GLU A 207 20.58 14.73 -2.20
C GLU A 207 20.42 13.61 -3.25
N TRP A 208 21.34 12.62 -3.28
CA TRP A 208 21.23 11.45 -4.15
C TRP A 208 20.01 10.58 -3.83
N VAL A 209 19.73 10.35 -2.54
CA VAL A 209 18.54 9.60 -2.11
C VAL A 209 17.26 10.32 -2.54
N GLN A 210 17.20 11.64 -2.34
CA GLN A 210 16.03 12.45 -2.69
C GLN A 210 15.82 12.56 -4.21
N MET A 211 16.88 12.83 -4.97
CA MET A 211 16.81 12.88 -6.43
C MET A 211 16.51 11.51 -7.04
N GLY A 212 17.08 10.44 -6.48
CA GLY A 212 16.79 9.06 -6.89
C GLY A 212 15.31 8.72 -6.76
N HIS A 213 14.69 9.09 -5.64
CA HIS A 213 13.24 8.93 -5.46
C HIS A 213 12.43 9.73 -6.49
N ARG A 214 12.79 11.01 -6.74
CA ARG A 214 12.12 11.85 -7.75
C ARG A 214 12.19 11.26 -9.15
N VAL A 215 13.36 10.77 -9.56
CA VAL A 215 13.53 10.11 -10.87
C VAL A 215 12.66 8.85 -10.95
N ALA A 216 12.67 8.02 -9.92
CA ALA A 216 11.83 6.83 -9.87
C ALA A 216 10.32 7.17 -9.94
N ALA A 217 9.90 8.23 -9.24
CA ALA A 217 8.54 8.73 -9.26
C ALA A 217 8.12 9.29 -10.64
N MET A 218 9.01 10.00 -11.34
CA MET A 218 8.75 10.49 -12.70
C MET A 218 8.60 9.33 -13.71
N LEU A 219 9.45 8.31 -13.59
CA LEU A 219 9.38 7.12 -14.45
C LEU A 219 8.07 6.37 -14.27
N ILE A 220 7.61 6.16 -13.03
CA ILE A 220 6.32 5.48 -12.81
C ILE A 220 5.13 6.34 -13.25
N PHE A 221 5.19 7.65 -13.06
CA PHE A 221 4.15 8.57 -13.53
C PHE A 221 3.98 8.46 -15.06
N ALA A 222 5.08 8.51 -15.82
CA ALA A 222 5.07 8.33 -17.26
C ALA A 222 4.55 6.93 -17.68
N TRP A 223 4.93 5.88 -16.95
CA TRP A 223 4.48 4.52 -17.24
C TRP A 223 2.97 4.34 -17.00
N ILE A 224 2.44 4.87 -15.89
CA ILE A 224 1.00 4.84 -15.59
C ILE A 224 0.22 5.67 -16.62
N LEU A 225 0.72 6.84 -17.02
CA LEU A 225 0.12 7.65 -18.10
C LEU A 225 0.04 6.85 -19.41
N TYR A 226 1.13 6.19 -19.81
CA TYR A 226 1.14 5.34 -21.01
C TYR A 226 0.13 4.19 -20.92
N ALA A 227 0.09 3.49 -19.78
CA ALA A 227 -0.84 2.39 -19.56
C ALA A 227 -2.31 2.86 -19.55
N MET A 228 -2.60 4.03 -18.99
CA MET A 228 -3.92 4.66 -19.06
C MET A 228 -4.30 5.00 -20.50
N ILE A 229 -3.41 5.59 -21.30
CA ILE A 229 -3.68 5.87 -22.72
C ILE A 229 -4.00 4.57 -23.48
N LEU A 230 -3.27 3.48 -23.20
CA LEU A 230 -3.53 2.17 -23.79
C LEU A 230 -4.92 1.64 -23.39
N ALA A 231 -5.29 1.76 -22.11
CA ALA A 231 -6.58 1.35 -21.58
C ALA A 231 -7.75 2.15 -22.20
N ILE A 232 -7.59 3.47 -22.33
CA ILE A 232 -8.59 4.34 -22.98
C ILE A 232 -8.77 3.98 -24.45
N ARG A 233 -7.72 3.55 -25.15
CA ARG A 233 -7.79 3.20 -26.58
C ARG A 233 -8.40 1.82 -26.84
N HIS A 234 -8.03 0.79 -26.05
CA HIS A 234 -8.36 -0.60 -26.39
C HIS A 234 -9.33 -1.28 -25.41
N TYR A 235 -9.53 -0.73 -24.21
CA TYR A 235 -10.27 -1.39 -23.13
C TYR A 235 -11.56 -0.65 -22.72
N LYS A 236 -12.10 0.23 -23.58
CA LYS A 236 -13.37 0.94 -23.30
C LYS A 236 -14.55 0.01 -22.99
N GLN A 237 -14.57 -1.17 -23.61
CA GLN A 237 -15.62 -2.18 -23.39
C GLN A 237 -15.45 -2.96 -22.07
N GLN A 238 -14.29 -2.86 -21.41
CA GLN A 238 -13.99 -3.51 -20.14
C GLN A 238 -13.89 -2.43 -19.04
N PRO A 239 -15.02 -2.00 -18.44
CA PRO A 239 -15.07 -0.82 -17.58
C PRO A 239 -14.14 -0.93 -16.38
N VAL A 240 -13.91 -2.14 -15.86
CA VAL A 240 -13.05 -2.37 -14.70
C VAL A 240 -11.58 -2.02 -14.99
N VAL A 241 -11.07 -2.37 -16.18
CA VAL A 241 -9.69 -2.04 -16.60
C VAL A 241 -9.61 -0.56 -17.00
N TYR A 242 -10.62 -0.06 -17.71
CA TYR A 242 -10.72 1.34 -18.14
C TYR A 242 -10.68 2.29 -16.93
N TRP A 243 -11.62 2.13 -15.99
CA TRP A 243 -11.68 2.95 -14.78
C TRP A 243 -10.52 2.68 -13.83
N GLY A 244 -10.03 1.44 -13.74
CA GLY A 244 -8.88 1.11 -12.90
C GLY A 244 -7.63 1.92 -13.26
N TRP A 245 -7.34 2.09 -14.56
CA TRP A 245 -6.22 2.91 -15.00
C TRP A 245 -6.48 4.42 -14.90
N ILE A 246 -7.70 4.90 -15.12
CA ILE A 246 -8.05 6.31 -14.91
C ILE A 246 -7.89 6.68 -13.43
N ILE A 247 -8.42 5.87 -12.53
CA ILE A 247 -8.29 6.05 -11.08
C ILE A 247 -6.80 5.99 -10.68
N SER A 248 -6.04 5.04 -11.23
CA SER A 248 -4.59 4.95 -10.98
C SER A 248 -3.85 6.22 -11.42
N PHE A 249 -4.21 6.80 -12.57
CA PHE A 249 -3.62 8.04 -13.06
C PHE A 249 -3.99 9.26 -12.19
N ILE A 250 -5.25 9.34 -11.74
CA ILE A 250 -5.68 10.38 -10.80
C ILE A 250 -4.89 10.27 -9.50
N LEU A 251 -4.78 9.07 -8.93
CA LEU A 251 -4.08 8.82 -7.67
C LEU A 251 -2.57 9.11 -7.77
N VAL A 252 -1.90 8.72 -8.86
CA VAL A 252 -0.47 9.05 -9.03
C VAL A 252 -0.24 10.54 -9.26
N THR A 253 -1.20 11.25 -9.90
CA THR A 253 -1.15 12.71 -10.03
C THR A 253 -1.26 13.39 -8.67
N LEU A 254 -2.22 12.97 -7.84
CA LEU A 254 -2.36 13.46 -6.47
C LEU A 254 -1.12 13.12 -5.62
N GLN A 255 -0.56 11.91 -5.77
CA GLN A 255 0.68 11.49 -5.11
C GLN A 255 1.86 12.41 -5.46
N ALA A 256 2.02 12.75 -6.74
CA ALA A 256 3.09 13.62 -7.22
C ALA A 256 2.92 15.05 -6.71
N ILE A 257 1.70 15.61 -6.79
CA ILE A 257 1.39 16.95 -6.26
C ILE A 257 1.70 17.02 -4.77
N VAL A 258 1.20 16.06 -3.99
CA VAL A 258 1.47 16.02 -2.55
C VAL A 258 2.95 15.80 -2.26
N GLY A 259 3.65 14.98 -3.04
CA GLY A 259 5.10 14.80 -2.91
C GLY A 259 5.90 16.09 -3.11
N ILE A 260 5.50 16.91 -4.07
CA ILE A 260 6.07 18.26 -4.27
C ILE A 260 5.71 19.16 -3.08
N LEU A 261 4.46 19.14 -2.62
CA LEU A 261 4.02 19.92 -1.46
C LEU A 261 4.72 19.51 -0.17
N VAL A 262 5.12 18.24 0.00
CA VAL A 262 5.95 17.82 1.15
C VAL A 262 7.25 18.62 1.18
N VAL A 263 7.88 18.91 0.04
CA VAL A 263 9.12 19.73 0.00
C VAL A 263 8.80 21.19 0.32
N PHE A 264 7.82 21.78 -0.37
CA PHE A 264 7.51 23.22 -0.23
C PHE A 264 6.85 23.59 1.10
N THR A 265 6.24 22.63 1.79
CA THR A 265 5.66 22.83 3.15
C THR A 265 6.61 22.38 4.27
N ASN A 266 7.92 22.29 4.00
CA ASN A 266 8.94 21.89 4.97
C ASN A 266 8.63 20.56 5.68
N ALA A 267 8.22 19.56 4.89
CA ALA A 267 7.86 18.21 5.34
C ALA A 267 6.68 18.16 6.32
N SER A 268 5.71 19.07 6.15
CA SER A 268 4.51 19.14 6.99
C SER A 268 3.83 17.78 7.18
N LEU A 269 3.33 17.56 8.40
CA LEU A 269 2.69 16.29 8.78
C LEU A 269 1.51 15.96 7.87
N SER A 270 0.64 16.94 7.59
CA SER A 270 -0.54 16.74 6.75
C SER A 270 -0.19 16.25 5.35
N MET A 271 0.82 16.86 4.71
CA MET A 271 1.27 16.43 3.39
C MET A 271 1.93 15.05 3.43
N ALA A 272 2.70 14.74 4.48
CA ALA A 272 3.28 13.41 4.64
C ALA A 272 2.23 12.30 4.82
N LEU A 273 1.15 12.57 5.58
CA LEU A 273 0.03 11.64 5.76
C LEU A 273 -0.76 11.47 4.46
N LEU A 274 -1.05 12.56 3.74
CA LEU A 274 -1.70 12.48 2.43
C LEU A 274 -0.84 11.71 1.41
N HIS A 275 0.48 11.90 1.42
CA HIS A 275 1.40 11.16 0.57
C HIS A 275 1.39 9.66 0.88
N SER A 276 1.18 9.29 2.14
CA SER A 276 1.03 7.88 2.55
C SER A 276 -0.35 7.33 2.16
N LEU A 277 -1.41 8.14 2.26
CA LEU A 277 -2.77 7.76 1.89
C LEU A 277 -2.90 7.47 0.39
N PHE A 278 -2.43 8.38 -0.47
CA PHE A 278 -2.64 8.26 -1.92
C PHE A 278 -1.88 7.06 -2.51
N ILE A 279 -0.65 6.78 -2.06
CA ILE A 279 0.06 5.56 -2.47
C ILE A 279 -0.64 4.29 -1.96
N SER A 280 -1.26 4.33 -0.78
CA SER A 280 -2.03 3.19 -0.25
C SER A 280 -3.22 2.86 -1.14
N CYS A 281 -3.98 3.88 -1.54
CA CYS A 281 -5.08 3.74 -2.49
C CYS A 281 -4.59 3.27 -3.86
N LEU A 282 -3.51 3.87 -4.40
CA LEU A 282 -2.96 3.51 -5.70
C LEU A 282 -2.52 2.05 -5.73
N PHE A 283 -1.76 1.62 -4.72
CA PHE A 283 -1.24 0.26 -4.65
C PHE A 283 -2.36 -0.76 -4.50
N ALA A 284 -3.42 -0.46 -3.73
CA ALA A 284 -4.60 -1.32 -3.66
C ALA A 284 -5.29 -1.49 -5.02
N VAL A 285 -5.42 -0.42 -5.81
CA VAL A 285 -5.96 -0.48 -7.18
C VAL A 285 -5.05 -1.29 -8.10
N LEU A 286 -3.73 -1.12 -8.02
CA LEU A 286 -2.77 -1.90 -8.80
C LEU A 286 -2.82 -3.39 -8.46
N CYS A 287 -2.91 -3.74 -7.17
CA CYS A 287 -3.10 -5.14 -6.76
C CYS A 287 -4.45 -5.70 -7.20
N TYR A 288 -5.51 -4.88 -7.25
CA TYR A 288 -6.80 -5.30 -7.81
C TYR A 288 -6.69 -5.60 -9.31
N LEU A 289 -5.97 -4.77 -10.07
CA LEU A 289 -5.66 -5.04 -11.48
C LEU A 289 -4.81 -6.31 -11.65
N VAL A 290 -3.84 -6.57 -10.76
CA VAL A 290 -3.07 -7.83 -10.73
C VAL A 290 -4.01 -9.03 -10.55
N MET A 291 -4.93 -8.96 -9.60
CA MET A 291 -5.93 -10.03 -9.37
C MET A 291 -6.76 -10.29 -10.63
N LEU A 292 -7.25 -9.25 -11.31
CA LEU A 292 -7.96 -9.38 -12.59
C LEU A 292 -7.09 -9.98 -13.68
N GLY A 293 -5.81 -9.60 -13.76
CA GLY A 293 -4.84 -10.19 -14.67
C GLY A 293 -4.66 -11.70 -14.47
N THR A 294 -4.70 -12.17 -13.22
CA THR A 294 -4.63 -13.60 -12.89
C THR A 294 -5.92 -14.36 -13.24
N ARG A 295 -7.10 -13.73 -13.08
CA ARG A 295 -8.39 -14.29 -13.49
C ARG A 295 -8.50 -14.36 -15.01
N SER A 296 -8.03 -13.34 -15.72
CA SER A 296 -8.03 -13.30 -17.19
C SER A 296 -7.30 -14.50 -17.83
N LYS A 297 -6.21 -14.97 -17.21
CA LYS A 297 -5.49 -16.17 -17.67
C LYS A 297 -6.34 -17.45 -17.56
N VAL A 298 -7.24 -17.53 -16.58
CA VAL A 298 -8.18 -18.64 -16.39
C VAL A 298 -9.31 -18.53 -17.39
N ASN A 299 -9.96 -17.38 -17.47
CA ASN A 299 -11.06 -17.11 -18.40
C ASN A 299 -10.66 -17.40 -19.86
N ALA A 300 -9.45 -17.01 -20.26
CA ALA A 300 -8.92 -17.29 -21.60
C ALA A 300 -8.71 -18.79 -21.87
N LYS A 301 -8.34 -19.58 -20.85
CA LYS A 301 -8.22 -21.04 -20.97
C LYS A 301 -9.59 -21.71 -21.07
N GLU A 302 -10.56 -21.24 -20.30
CA GLU A 302 -11.94 -21.75 -20.32
C GLU A 302 -12.63 -21.45 -21.66
N ALA A 303 -12.47 -20.23 -22.19
CA ALA A 303 -12.97 -19.89 -23.53
C ALA A 303 -12.32 -20.74 -24.64
N ALA A 304 -11.00 -20.99 -24.54
CA ALA A 304 -10.29 -21.87 -25.45
C ALA A 304 -10.74 -23.34 -25.35
N SER A 305 -11.11 -23.85 -24.17
CA SER A 305 -11.66 -25.21 -24.03
C SER A 305 -13.06 -25.33 -24.61
N ILE A 306 -13.94 -24.34 -24.39
CA ILE A 306 -15.31 -24.35 -24.92
C ILE A 306 -15.28 -24.32 -26.45
N SER A 307 -14.50 -23.42 -27.04
CA SER A 307 -14.35 -23.34 -28.51
C SER A 307 -13.79 -24.62 -29.15
N LYS A 308 -13.03 -25.43 -28.42
CA LYS A 308 -12.56 -26.75 -28.88
C LYS A 308 -13.62 -27.85 -28.76
N GLN A 309 -14.59 -27.71 -27.86
CA GLN A 309 -15.70 -28.66 -27.70
C GLN A 309 -16.83 -28.40 -28.70
N THR A 310 -16.97 -27.17 -29.18
CA THR A 310 -17.97 -26.78 -30.21
C THR A 310 -17.48 -26.91 -31.65
N LYS A 311 -16.25 -27.38 -31.86
CA LYS A 311 -15.67 -27.71 -33.18
C LYS A 311 -15.55 -29.22 -33.32
#